data_AF-A0A160LJ14-F1
#
_entry.id   AF-A0A160LJ14-F1
#
_cell.length_a   1.000
_cell.length_b   1.000
_cell.length_c   1.000
_cell.angle_alpha   90.00
_cell.angle_beta   90.00
_cell.angle_gamma   90.00
#
_symmetry.space_group_name_H-M   'P 1'
#
loop_
_entity.id
_entity.type
_entity.pdbx_description
1 polymer ?
#
loop_
_entity_poly.entity_id
_entity_poly.type
_entity_poly.pdbx_seq_one_letter_code
_entity_poly.pdbx_strand_id
1 'polypeptide(L)' 'MSKENWYDSTTWESVPMWKAMKLWAEEGKSIRCQVKRSQYYFKGGETIHKLDQDFVKEGQWFVEG' A
#
# COMPACT_ATOMS: atom_id res chain seq x y z
N MET A 1 -17.92 14.03 13.80
CA MET A 1 -17.53 12.67 13.37
C MET A 1 -16.25 12.81 12.59
N SER A 2 -15.12 12.58 13.26
CA SER A 2 -13.81 12.58 12.60
C SER A 2 -13.86 11.47 11.55
N LYS A 3 -13.58 11.81 10.29
CA LYS A 3 -13.35 10.81 9.24
C LYS A 3 -12.09 10.05 9.66
N GLU A 4 -12.25 9.02 10.48
CA GLU A 4 -11.18 8.08 10.78
C GLU A 4 -10.74 7.52 9.44
N ASN A 5 -9.51 7.85 9.09
CA ASN A 5 -8.92 7.35 7.87
C ASN A 5 -8.79 5.85 8.03
N TRP A 6 -9.36 5.06 7.09
CA TRP A 6 -9.37 3.60 7.15
C TRP A 6 -7.97 2.98 7.38
N TYR A 7 -6.91 3.68 6.97
CA TYR A 7 -5.52 3.28 7.12
C TYR A 7 -4.96 3.43 8.54
N ASP A 8 -5.65 4.13 9.45
CA ASP A 8 -5.22 4.37 10.84
C ASP A 8 -5.55 3.16 11.76
N SER A 9 -6.65 2.47 11.47
CA SER A 9 -7.07 1.26 12.20
C SER A 9 -6.49 -0.04 11.62
N THR A 10 -5.69 0.05 10.55
CA THR A 10 -5.14 -1.11 9.82
C THR A 10 -3.72 -1.42 10.29
N THR A 11 -3.45 -2.69 10.63
CA THR A 11 -2.09 -3.14 10.91
C THR A 11 -1.32 -3.29 9.60
N TRP A 12 -0.14 -2.67 9.52
CA TRP A 12 0.67 -2.67 8.30
C TRP A 12 1.90 -3.56 8.47
N GLU A 13 1.96 -4.65 7.72
CA GLU A 13 3.12 -5.56 7.72
C GLU A 13 4.06 -5.24 6.57
N SER A 14 5.35 -5.07 6.84
CA SER A 14 6.35 -4.81 5.80
C SER A 14 6.59 -6.06 4.96
N VAL A 15 6.46 -5.91 3.64
CA VAL A 15 6.63 -6.99 2.68
C VAL A 15 7.37 -6.48 1.44
N PRO A 16 8.06 -7.35 0.69
CA PRO A 16 8.62 -6.95 -0.59
C PRO A 16 7.52 -6.56 -1.59
N MET A 17 7.85 -5.64 -2.52
CA MET A 17 6.90 -5.10 -3.52
C MET A 17 6.08 -6.19 -4.21
N TRP A 18 6.75 -7.24 -4.71
CA TRP A 18 6.07 -8.32 -5.43
C TRP A 18 4.99 -9.00 -4.57
N LYS A 19 5.23 -9.14 -3.26
CA LYS A 19 4.28 -9.75 -2.34
C LYS A 19 3.11 -8.80 -2.06
N ALA A 20 3.38 -7.51 -1.84
CA ALA A 20 2.31 -6.51 -1.73
C ALA A 20 1.41 -6.48 -2.98
N MET A 21 2.01 -6.40 -4.16
CA MET A 21 1.27 -6.39 -5.44
C MET A 21 0.44 -7.66 -5.63
N LYS A 22 1.02 -8.82 -5.29
CA LYS A 22 0.32 -10.11 -5.38
C LYS A 22 -0.91 -10.15 -4.47
N LEU A 23 -0.75 -9.78 -3.20
CA LEU A 23 -1.85 -9.74 -2.22
C LEU A 23 -2.92 -8.72 -2.62
N TRP A 24 -2.53 -7.59 -3.18
CA TRP A 24 -3.46 -6.60 -3.70
C TRP A 24 -4.25 -7.10 -4.91
N ALA A 25 -3.58 -7.76 -5.86
CA ALA A 25 -4.21 -8.23 -7.10
C ALA A 25 -5.08 -9.48 -6.89
N GLU A 26 -4.67 -10.41 -6.02
CA GLU A 26 -5.37 -11.68 -5.82
C GLU A 26 -6.37 -11.64 -4.67
N GLU A 27 -6.01 -11.02 -3.54
CA GLU A 27 -6.85 -11.01 -2.34
C GLU A 27 -7.62 -9.69 -2.16
N GLY A 28 -7.37 -8.70 -3.02
CA GLY A 28 -7.97 -7.38 -2.86
C GLY A 28 -7.55 -6.72 -1.55
N LYS A 29 -6.33 -7.03 -1.06
CA LYS A 29 -5.78 -6.42 0.14
C LYS A 29 -5.28 -5.01 -0.14
N SER A 30 -5.48 -4.13 0.83
CA SER A 30 -4.95 -2.79 0.84
C SER A 30 -3.45 -2.81 1.12
N ILE A 31 -2.73 -1.93 0.43
CA ILE A 31 -1.27 -1.85 0.51
C ILE A 31 -0.84 -0.40 0.73
N ARG A 32 0.29 -0.24 1.39
CA ARG A 32 0.93 1.06 1.61
C ARG A 32 2.32 1.02 1.00
N CYS A 33 2.71 2.08 0.30
CA CYS A 33 4.08 2.29 -0.13
C CYS A 33 4.63 3.54 0.54
N GLN A 34 5.83 3.44 1.12
CA GLN A 34 6.58 4.57 1.61
C GLN A 34 7.75 4.84 0.68
N VAL A 35 7.77 6.03 0.08
CA VAL A 35 8.87 6.50 -0.76
C VAL A 35 9.47 7.72 -0.07
N LYS A 36 10.70 7.59 0.43
CA LYS A 36 11.37 8.63 1.23
C LYS A 36 10.54 9.04 2.45
N ARG A 37 9.94 10.24 2.43
CA ARG A 37 9.08 10.79 3.50
C ARG A 37 7.60 10.76 3.15
N SER A 38 7.25 10.36 1.93
CA SER A 38 5.87 10.31 1.46
C SER A 38 5.28 8.92 1.69
N GLN A 39 4.08 8.87 2.23
CA GLN A 39 3.30 7.65 2.40
C GLN A 39 2.15 7.64 1.39
N TYR A 40 2.05 6.55 0.64
CA TYR A 40 1.04 6.30 -0.37
C TYR A 40 0.20 5.12 0.08
N TYR A 41 -1.12 5.28 0.06
CA TYR A 41 -2.08 4.26 0.48
C TYR A 41 -2.92 3.86 -0.72
N PHE A 42 -2.94 2.58 -1.02
CA PHE A 42 -3.71 2.01 -2.11
C PHE A 42 -4.72 1.05 -1.49
N LYS A 43 -6.00 1.39 -1.63
CA LYS A 43 -7.07 0.53 -1.13
C LYS A 43 -7.21 -0.67 -2.06
N GLY A 44 -7.40 -1.83 -1.47
CA GLY A 44 -7.69 -3.05 -2.22
C GLY A 44 -8.99 -2.93 -3.01
N GLY A 45 -8.98 -3.40 -4.26
CA GLY A 45 -10.13 -3.33 -5.17
C GLY A 45 -10.27 -2.02 -5.96
N GLU A 46 -9.46 -1.00 -5.70
CA GLU A 46 -9.35 0.18 -6.58
C GLU A 46 -8.32 -0.06 -7.69
N THR A 47 -8.24 0.78 -8.73
CA THR A 47 -7.19 0.69 -9.75
C THR A 47 -6.01 1.59 -9.37
N ILE A 48 -4.77 1.05 -9.35
CA ILE A 48 -3.57 1.88 -9.17
C ILE A 48 -3.25 2.58 -10.49
N HIS A 49 -3.69 3.82 -10.62
CA HIS A 49 -3.44 4.62 -11.83
C HIS A 49 -2.02 5.18 -11.93
N LYS A 50 -1.26 5.19 -10.82
CA LYS A 50 0.07 5.79 -10.79
C LYS A 50 1.02 5.01 -9.88
N LEU A 51 1.95 4.33 -10.52
CA LEU A 51 3.06 3.58 -9.92
C LEU A 51 4.34 4.07 -10.61
N ASP A 52 4.98 5.09 -10.03
CA ASP A 52 6.21 5.66 -10.59
C ASP A 52 7.44 4.77 -10.33
N GLN A 53 8.54 5.00 -11.07
CA GLN A 53 9.78 4.24 -10.88
C GLN A 53 10.36 4.32 -9.46
N ASP A 54 10.15 5.44 -8.76
CA ASP A 54 10.60 5.63 -7.38
C ASP A 54 9.97 4.60 -6.41
N PHE A 55 8.73 4.16 -6.68
CA PHE A 55 8.04 3.14 -5.88
C PHE A 55 8.70 1.76 -6.01
N VAL A 56 9.35 1.50 -7.14
CA VAL A 56 10.04 0.23 -7.42
C VAL A 56 11.47 0.28 -6.88
N LYS A 57 12.16 1.42 -7.03
CA LYS A 57 13.57 1.56 -6.67
C LYS A 57 13.79 1.84 -5.19
N GLU A 58 12.95 2.70 -4.60
CA GLU A 58 13.12 3.22 -3.23
C GLU A 58 11.90 2.96 -2.35
N GLY A 59 10.82 2.38 -2.92
CA GLY A 59 9.58 2.16 -2.21
C GLY A 59 9.64 0.98 -1.23
N GLN A 60 9.36 1.26 0.04
CA GLN A 60 9.08 0.25 1.05
C GLN A 60 7.59 -0.08 1.03
N TRP A 61 7.27 -1.35 0.87
CA TRP A 61 5.89 -1.80 0.76
C TRP A 61 5.40 -2.44 2.06
N PHE A 62 4.12 -2.24 2.32
CA PHE A 62 3.39 -2.80 3.43
C PHE A 62 2.02 -3.29 2.96
N VAL A 63 1.48 -4.30 3.62
CA VAL A 63 0.16 -4.86 3.33
C VAL A 63 -0.69 -4.86 4.60
N GLU A 64 -2.02 -4.83 4.45
CA GLU A 64 -2.91 -5.06 5.58
C GLU A 64 -2.72 -6.48 6.17
N GLY A 65 -2.39 -6.51 7.46
CA GLY A 65 -2.22 -7.71 8.28
C GLY A 65 -3.54 -8.17 8.88
#